data_AF-A0A2M7Z235-F1
#
_entry.id   AF-A0A2M7Z235-F1
#
_cell.length_a   1.000
_cell.length_b   1.000
_cell.length_c   1.000
_cell.angle_alpha   90.00
_cell.angle_beta   90.00
_cell.angle_gamma   90.00
#
_symmetry.space_group_name_H-M   'P 1'
#
loop_
_entity.id
_entity.type
_entity.pdbx_description
1 polymer ?
#
loop_
_entity_poly.entity_id
_entity_poly.type
_entity_poly.pdbx_seq_one_letter_code
_entity_poly.pdbx_strand_id
1 'polypeptide(L)'
;MKITRGLPTVLPASCPVLTIGNFDGQHLGHRVLVQAVVNCAHQVNGFPMVLSFAPHPVEVLRPGSFHKFLSDDHEKIAFFERLGIGELVILPFTKELASLTPDEFVCQVLRDGLGIRKLFVGENFVFGKGRSGGVKDLIELGAKADFSVEPIAPVIVGQEV
;
A
#
# COMPACT_ATOMS: atom_id res chain seq x y z
N MET A 1 8.29 12.10 -9.28
CA MET A 1 7.18 11.74 -8.35
C MET A 1 7.35 12.51 -7.05
N LYS A 2 6.29 12.80 -6.29
CA LYS A 2 6.38 13.37 -4.93
C LYS A 2 6.70 12.26 -3.92
N ILE A 3 7.54 12.52 -2.93
CA ILE A 3 7.80 11.60 -1.82
C ILE A 3 7.41 12.27 -0.52
N THR A 4 6.52 11.63 0.24
CA THR A 4 6.05 12.11 1.54
C THR A 4 6.48 11.14 2.62
N ARG A 5 7.09 11.64 3.70
CA ARG A 5 7.47 10.83 4.86
C ARG A 5 6.49 11.09 6.00
N GLY A 6 5.84 10.03 6.48
CA GLY A 6 4.69 10.15 7.39
C GLY A 6 3.38 10.39 6.65
N LEU A 7 2.31 10.63 7.41
CA LEU A 7 1.02 11.03 6.84
C LEU A 7 1.09 12.48 6.32
N PRO A 8 0.49 12.79 5.17
CA PRO A 8 0.45 14.15 4.64
C PRO A 8 -0.37 15.06 5.56
N THR A 9 0.04 16.33 5.68
CA THR A 9 -0.73 17.35 6.40
C THR A 9 -1.87 17.93 5.57
N VAL A 10 -1.81 17.79 4.25
CA VAL A 10 -2.83 18.23 3.29
C VAL A 10 -3.13 17.08 2.36
N LEU A 11 -4.41 16.69 2.31
CA LEU A 11 -4.88 15.63 1.44
C LEU A 11 -4.87 16.10 -0.03
N PRO A 12 -4.64 15.18 -1.00
CA PRO A 12 -4.72 15.53 -2.41
C PRO A 12 -6.10 16.09 -2.77
N ALA A 13 -6.14 17.09 -3.65
CA ALA A 13 -7.39 17.70 -4.09
C ALA A 13 -8.22 16.78 -5.02
N SER A 14 -7.57 15.79 -5.67
CA SER A 14 -8.19 14.82 -6.57
C SER A 14 -8.27 13.43 -5.93
N CYS A 15 -9.25 12.64 -6.37
CA CYS A 15 -9.59 11.28 -5.92
C CYS A 15 -8.33 10.37 -5.74
N PRO A 16 -7.84 10.13 -4.50
CA PRO A 16 -6.63 9.36 -4.31
C PRO A 16 -6.89 7.87 -4.55
N VAL A 17 -6.10 7.29 -5.46
CA VAL A 17 -6.12 5.86 -5.81
C VAL A 17 -4.83 5.25 -5.29
N LEU A 18 -4.93 4.35 -4.33
CA LEU A 18 -3.81 3.87 -3.55
C LEU A 18 -3.52 2.39 -3.82
N THR A 19 -2.25 2.00 -3.73
CA THR A 19 -1.86 0.64 -3.33
C THR A 19 -0.93 0.66 -2.12
N ILE A 20 -0.88 -0.43 -1.36
CA ILE A 20 -0.15 -0.54 -0.10
C ILE A 20 0.74 -1.78 -0.12
N GLY A 21 2.01 -1.64 0.26
CA GLY A 21 2.92 -2.77 0.39
C GLY A 21 4.38 -2.40 0.63
N ASN A 22 5.21 -3.41 0.87
CA ASN A 22 6.66 -3.24 1.02
C ASN A 22 7.39 -3.20 -0.33
N PHE A 23 6.78 -3.78 -1.36
CA PHE A 23 7.24 -3.79 -2.75
C PHE A 23 8.67 -4.33 -2.95
N ASP A 24 9.19 -5.19 -2.08
CA ASP A 24 10.55 -5.74 -2.21
C ASP A 24 10.68 -6.63 -3.46
N GLY A 25 11.76 -6.45 -4.24
CA GLY A 25 12.07 -7.19 -5.46
C GLY A 25 11.21 -6.87 -6.70
N GLN A 26 10.18 -6.02 -6.58
CA GLN A 26 9.39 -5.46 -7.71
C GLN A 26 9.00 -6.45 -8.84
N HIS A 27 8.59 -7.66 -8.47
CA HIS A 27 8.19 -8.72 -9.41
C HIS A 27 6.90 -8.37 -10.21
N LEU A 28 6.49 -9.26 -11.12
CA LEU A 28 5.33 -9.04 -12.01
C LEU A 28 4.03 -8.72 -11.27
N GLY A 29 3.77 -9.38 -10.13
CA GLY A 29 2.63 -9.03 -9.26
C GLY A 29 2.61 -7.56 -8.84
N HIS A 30 3.75 -6.99 -8.40
CA HIS A 30 3.86 -5.58 -8.07
C HIS A 30 3.61 -4.68 -9.28
N ARG A 31 4.09 -5.08 -10.46
CA ARG A 31 3.85 -4.32 -11.71
C ARG A 31 2.38 -4.26 -12.06
N VAL A 32 1.67 -5.38 -12.00
CA VAL A 32 0.23 -5.43 -12.27
C VAL A 32 -0.54 -4.57 -11.27
N LEU A 33 -0.20 -4.68 -9.98
CA LEU A 33 -0.84 -3.92 -8.92
C LEU A 33 -0.67 -2.40 -9.09
N VAL A 34 0.56 -1.95 -9.35
CA VAL A 34 0.86 -0.52 -9.57
C VAL A 34 0.22 -0.01 -10.87
N GLN A 35 0.23 -0.82 -11.93
CA GLN A 35 -0.41 -0.43 -13.19
C GLN A 35 -1.93 -0.28 -13.04
N ALA A 36 -2.58 -1.13 -12.23
CA ALA A 36 -4.00 -1.01 -11.92
C ALA A 36 -4.31 0.34 -11.24
N VAL A 37 -3.50 0.75 -10.26
CA VAL A 37 -3.61 2.06 -9.62
C VAL A 37 -3.50 3.20 -10.63
N VAL A 38 -2.47 3.19 -11.47
CA VAL A 38 -2.22 4.26 -12.45
C VAL A 38 -3.33 4.34 -13.48
N ASN A 39 -3.76 3.20 -14.02
CA ASN A 39 -4.86 3.14 -14.99
C ASN A 39 -6.17 3.65 -14.38
N CYS A 40 -6.49 3.21 -13.17
CA CYS A 40 -7.69 3.64 -12.47
C CYS A 40 -7.65 5.15 -12.18
N ALA A 41 -6.52 5.67 -11.67
CA ALA A 41 -6.34 7.10 -11.43
C ALA A 41 -6.58 7.92 -12.71
N HIS A 42 -6.06 7.50 -13.87
CA HIS A 42 -6.35 8.17 -15.14
C HIS A 42 -7.83 8.13 -15.52
N GLN A 43 -8.50 6.99 -15.34
CA GLN A 43 -9.94 6.84 -15.67
C GLN A 43 -10.84 7.73 -14.83
N VAL A 44 -10.51 7.93 -13.55
CA VAL A 44 -11.32 8.71 -12.61
C VAL A 44 -10.84 10.15 -12.44
N ASN A 45 -9.89 10.61 -13.26
CA ASN A 45 -9.18 11.89 -13.06
C ASN A 45 -8.66 12.06 -11.62
N GLY A 46 -8.19 10.96 -11.04
CA GLY A 46 -7.67 10.85 -9.68
C GLY A 46 -6.16 11.03 -9.58
N PHE A 47 -5.61 10.67 -8.43
CA PHE A 47 -4.20 10.79 -8.13
C PHE A 47 -3.60 9.44 -7.74
N PRO A 48 -2.64 8.88 -8.51
CA PRO A 48 -2.08 7.57 -8.24
C PRO A 48 -1.03 7.65 -7.13
N MET A 49 -1.23 6.85 -6.08
CA MET A 49 -0.41 6.85 -4.87
C MET A 49 0.05 5.44 -4.49
N VAL A 50 1.19 5.38 -3.79
CA VAL A 50 1.67 4.18 -3.11
C VAL A 50 1.92 4.50 -1.64
N LEU A 51 1.45 3.63 -0.74
CA LEU A 51 1.87 3.61 0.66
C LEU A 51 2.86 2.47 0.86
N SER A 52 4.04 2.82 1.38
CA SER A 52 5.05 1.88 1.81
C SER A 52 5.55 2.24 3.21
N PHE A 53 6.44 1.41 3.75
CA PHE A 53 6.81 1.43 5.15
C PHE A 53 8.33 1.47 5.32
N ALA A 54 8.81 2.32 6.23
CA ALA A 54 10.21 2.37 6.62
C ALA A 54 10.34 2.58 8.14
N PRO A 55 11.12 1.79 8.90
CA PRO A 55 11.82 0.59 8.45
C PRO A 55 10.85 -0.49 7.96
N HIS A 56 11.36 -1.54 7.33
CA HIS A 56 10.50 -2.61 6.83
C HIS A 56 9.74 -3.25 8.01
N PRO A 57 8.44 -3.57 7.90
CA PRO A 57 7.65 -4.08 9.02
C PRO A 57 8.27 -5.27 9.74
N VAL A 58 8.98 -6.13 9.01
CA VAL A 58 9.66 -7.30 9.57
C VAL A 58 10.77 -6.94 10.55
N GLU A 59 11.50 -5.83 10.33
CA GLU A 59 12.59 -5.40 11.21
C GLU A 59 12.06 -4.94 12.56
N VAL A 60 10.85 -4.37 12.58
CA VAL A 60 10.18 -3.89 13.80
C VAL A 60 9.48 -5.03 14.54
N LEU A 61 8.82 -5.92 13.78
CA LEU A 61 8.09 -7.05 14.35
C LEU A 61 9.01 -8.18 14.80
N ARG A 62 10.22 -8.28 14.24
CA ARG A 62 11.22 -9.31 14.55
C ARG A 62 12.61 -8.67 14.71
N PRO A 63 12.82 -7.86 15.77
CA PRO A 63 14.10 -7.21 15.99
C PRO A 63 15.22 -8.25 16.12
N GLY A 64 16.36 -7.99 15.48
CA GLY A 64 17.54 -8.86 15.51
C GLY A 64 17.53 -10.02 14.50
N SER A 65 16.46 -10.17 13.70
CA SER A 65 16.43 -11.15 12.62
C SER A 65 17.08 -10.59 11.35
N PHE A 66 18.04 -11.33 10.78
CA PHE A 66 18.65 -10.94 9.52
C PHE A 66 17.67 -11.15 8.37
N HIS A 67 17.32 -10.06 7.68
CA HIS A 67 16.50 -10.09 6.48
C HIS A 67 17.30 -9.50 5.33
N LYS A 68 17.50 -10.29 4.27
CA LYS A 68 18.12 -9.81 3.04
C LYS A 68 17.00 -9.28 2.13
N PHE A 69 16.93 -7.97 1.97
CA PHE A 69 16.03 -7.35 1.01
C PHE A 69 16.53 -7.59 -0.42
N LEU A 70 15.60 -7.82 -1.34
CA LEU A 70 15.88 -8.04 -2.76
C LEU A 70 16.16 -6.74 -3.51
N SER A 71 15.72 -5.61 -2.94
CA SER A 71 15.86 -4.29 -3.54
C SER A 71 16.12 -3.23 -2.48
N ASP A 72 16.80 -2.16 -2.88
CA ASP A 72 16.95 -0.97 -2.05
C ASP A 72 15.85 0.08 -2.31
N ASP A 73 15.87 1.17 -1.52
CA ASP A 73 14.88 2.24 -1.65
C ASP A 73 15.04 3.03 -2.96
N HIS A 74 16.23 3.11 -3.56
CA HIS A 74 16.45 3.78 -4.84
C HIS A 74 15.79 3.00 -5.98
N GLU A 75 15.98 1.68 -6.00
CA GLU A 75 15.33 0.80 -6.97
C GLU A 75 13.80 0.87 -6.87
N LYS A 76 13.28 0.87 -5.63
CA LYS A 76 11.85 0.97 -5.34
C LYS A 76 11.26 2.32 -5.77
N ILE A 77 11.94 3.44 -5.48
CA ILE A 77 11.52 4.77 -5.94
C ILE A 77 11.50 4.80 -7.46
N ALA A 78 12.60 4.41 -8.11
CA ALA A 78 12.70 4.43 -9.57
C ALA A 78 11.65 3.53 -10.24
N PHE A 79 11.27 2.42 -9.59
CA PHE A 79 10.18 1.55 -10.05
C PHE A 79 8.83 2.27 -10.09
N PHE A 80 8.45 2.96 -9.01
CA PHE A 80 7.19 3.71 -8.96
C PHE A 80 7.18 4.89 -9.93
N GLU A 81 8.30 5.61 -10.05
CA GLU A 81 8.43 6.73 -10.99
C GLU A 81 8.22 6.28 -12.43
N ARG A 82 8.86 5.16 -12.84
CA ARG A 82 8.72 4.63 -14.20
C ARG A 82 7.30 4.17 -14.52
N LEU A 83 6.54 3.72 -13.53
CA LEU A 83 5.16 3.25 -13.74
C LEU A 83 4.13 4.38 -13.68
N GLY A 84 4.53 5.61 -13.34
CA GLY A 84 3.64 6.78 -13.35
C GLY A 84 2.91 7.04 -12.03
N ILE A 85 3.45 6.58 -10.90
CA ILE A 85 2.94 6.98 -9.58
C ILE A 85 3.21 8.48 -9.37
N GLY A 86 2.21 9.19 -8.85
CA GLY A 86 2.27 10.61 -8.54
C GLY A 86 2.90 10.88 -7.18
N GLU A 87 2.60 10.03 -6.20
CA GLU A 87 3.13 10.16 -4.84
C GLU A 87 3.45 8.82 -4.16
N LEU A 88 4.64 8.73 -3.58
CA LEU A 88 5.04 7.67 -2.66
C LEU A 88 4.97 8.20 -1.22
N VAL A 89 4.09 7.63 -0.42
CA VAL A 89 4.01 7.85 1.02
C VAL A 89 4.81 6.77 1.73
N ILE A 90 5.83 7.18 2.49
CA ILE A 90 6.65 6.31 3.33
C ILE A 90 6.23 6.54 4.78
N LEU A 91 5.36 5.67 5.29
CA LEU A 91 4.87 5.76 6.66
C LEU A 91 5.86 5.07 7.61
N PRO A 92 6.28 5.72 8.72
CA PRO A 92 7.07 5.07 9.74
C PRO A 92 6.36 3.83 10.28
N PHE A 93 6.96 2.65 10.10
CA PHE A 93 6.42 1.46 10.74
C PHE A 93 6.92 1.40 12.17
N THR A 94 6.00 1.58 13.12
CA THR A 94 6.32 1.59 14.55
C THR A 94 5.51 0.52 15.28
N LYS A 95 5.81 0.28 16.56
CA LYS A 95 5.01 -0.64 17.40
C LYS A 95 3.59 -0.11 17.58
N GLU A 96 3.43 1.20 17.63
CA GLU A 96 2.13 1.88 17.71
C GLU A 96 1.31 1.59 16.45
N LEU A 97 1.90 1.81 15.26
CA LEU A 97 1.24 1.46 13.99
C LEU A 97 0.89 -0.03 13.92
N ALA A 98 1.83 -0.90 14.34
CA ALA A 98 1.62 -2.35 14.37
C ALA A 98 0.55 -2.81 15.38
N SER A 99 0.18 -1.95 16.32
CA SER A 99 -0.82 -2.25 17.35
C SER A 99 -2.24 -1.85 16.97
N LEU A 100 -2.42 -1.10 15.87
CA LEU A 100 -3.73 -0.71 15.37
C LEU A 100 -4.55 -1.92 14.97
N THR A 101 -5.80 -1.98 15.42
CA THR A 101 -6.79 -2.91 14.90
C THR A 101 -7.08 -2.64 13.41
N PRO A 102 -7.69 -3.59 12.68
CA PRO A 102 -8.11 -3.36 11.31
C PRO A 102 -8.96 -2.09 11.12
N ASP A 103 -9.93 -1.85 12.00
CA ASP A 103 -10.79 -0.67 11.98
C ASP A 103 -10.00 0.63 12.18
N GLU A 104 -9.13 0.67 13.20
CA GLU A 104 -8.28 1.82 13.46
C GLU A 104 -7.33 2.13 12.30
N PHE A 105 -6.74 1.10 11.68
CA PHE A 105 -5.87 1.30 10.51
C PHE A 105 -6.66 1.88 9.33
N VAL A 106 -7.86 1.37 9.06
CA VAL A 106 -8.73 1.87 7.98
C VAL A 106 -9.15 3.31 8.24
N CYS A 107 -9.64 3.62 9.44
CA CYS A 107 -10.10 4.98 9.75
C CYS A 107 -8.94 5.98 9.84
N GLN A 108 -7.92 5.69 10.66
CA GLN A 108 -6.88 6.68 10.97
C GLN A 108 -5.88 6.85 9.83
N VAL A 109 -5.47 5.76 9.18
CA VAL A 109 -4.41 5.81 8.16
C VAL A 109 -5.02 6.03 6.78
N LEU A 110 -5.98 5.20 6.38
CA LEU A 110 -6.47 5.20 4.99
C LEU A 110 -7.48 6.30 4.73
N ARG A 111 -8.53 6.41 5.57
CA ARG A 111 -9.59 7.40 5.40
C ARG A 111 -9.11 8.79 5.83
N ASP A 112 -8.71 8.96 7.09
CA ASP A 112 -8.44 10.28 7.65
C ASP A 112 -7.04 10.79 7.26
N GLY A 113 -6.04 9.91 7.32
CA GLY A 113 -4.64 10.25 7.03
C GLY A 113 -4.31 10.40 5.55
N LEU A 114 -4.97 9.65 4.68
CA LEU A 114 -4.68 9.64 3.23
C LEU A 114 -5.85 10.04 2.35
N GLY A 115 -7.08 10.12 2.90
CA GLY A 115 -8.23 10.58 2.15
C GLY A 115 -8.58 9.69 0.95
N ILE A 116 -8.23 8.40 0.99
CA ILE A 116 -8.35 7.56 -0.20
C ILE A 116 -9.80 7.38 -0.65
N ARG A 117 -9.97 7.06 -1.93
CA ARG A 117 -11.27 6.71 -2.51
C ARG A 117 -11.26 5.34 -3.17
N LYS A 118 -10.09 4.87 -3.60
CA LYS A 118 -9.90 3.55 -4.18
C LYS A 118 -8.61 2.93 -3.66
N LEU A 119 -8.65 1.65 -3.34
CA LEU A 119 -7.53 0.88 -2.83
C LEU A 119 -7.36 -0.41 -3.64
N PHE A 120 -6.16 -0.64 -4.17
CA PHE A 120 -5.77 -1.88 -4.81
C PHE A 120 -4.78 -2.64 -3.94
N VAL A 121 -5.06 -3.91 -3.65
CA VAL A 121 -4.21 -4.80 -2.85
C VAL A 121 -4.13 -6.20 -3.49
N GLY A 122 -3.11 -6.98 -3.15
CA GLY A 122 -3.10 -8.40 -3.52
C GLY A 122 -4.17 -9.19 -2.74
N GLU A 123 -4.68 -10.28 -3.30
CA GLU A 123 -5.75 -11.09 -2.66
C GLU A 123 -5.36 -11.67 -1.29
N ASN A 124 -4.06 -11.86 -1.06
CA ASN A 124 -3.51 -12.38 0.19
C ASN A 124 -3.05 -11.25 1.15
N PHE A 125 -3.47 -10.01 0.91
CA PHE A 125 -3.09 -8.89 1.76
C PHE A 125 -3.67 -9.04 3.17
N VAL A 126 -2.82 -8.80 4.17
CA VAL A 126 -3.17 -8.83 5.59
C VAL A 126 -2.70 -7.56 6.29
N PHE A 127 -3.47 -7.11 7.27
CA PHE A 127 -3.24 -5.87 7.98
C PHE A 127 -3.80 -5.91 9.39
N GLY A 128 -3.58 -4.83 10.14
CA GLY A 128 -3.96 -4.72 11.54
C GLY A 128 -3.10 -5.57 12.47
N LYS A 129 -3.33 -5.38 13.77
CA LYS A 129 -2.58 -6.00 14.86
C LYS A 129 -2.54 -7.51 14.70
N GLY A 130 -1.33 -8.07 14.68
CA GLY A 130 -1.15 -9.51 14.55
C GLY A 130 -1.68 -10.10 13.25
N ARG A 131 -1.84 -9.28 12.18
CA ARG A 131 -2.43 -9.70 10.89
C ARG A 131 -3.87 -10.18 11.03
N SER A 132 -4.64 -9.56 11.93
CA SER A 132 -6.01 -9.97 12.22
C SER A 132 -7.03 -9.59 11.14
N GLY A 133 -6.68 -8.70 10.21
CA GLY A 133 -7.54 -8.32 9.09
C GLY A 133 -7.03 -8.86 7.75
N GLY A 134 -7.94 -9.36 6.92
CA GLY A 134 -7.69 -9.76 5.54
C GLY A 134 -8.50 -8.92 4.53
N VAL A 135 -8.40 -9.27 3.25
CA VAL A 135 -9.08 -8.52 2.16
C VAL A 135 -10.59 -8.39 2.34
N LYS A 136 -11.27 -9.41 2.88
CA LYS A 136 -12.73 -9.33 3.15
C LYS A 136 -13.04 -8.25 4.17
N ASP A 137 -12.32 -8.23 5.29
CA ASP A 137 -12.46 -7.18 6.31
C ASP A 137 -12.16 -5.81 5.72
N LEU A 138 -11.13 -5.70 4.88
CA LEU A 138 -10.74 -4.45 4.23
C LEU A 138 -11.84 -3.92 3.29
N ILE A 139 -12.51 -4.79 2.53
CA ILE A 139 -13.66 -4.43 1.68
C ILE A 139 -14.82 -3.91 2.55
N GLU A 140 -15.18 -4.64 3.61
CA GLU A 140 -16.30 -4.25 4.48
C GLU A 140 -16.03 -2.94 5.23
N LEU A 141 -14.83 -2.79 5.80
CA LEU A 141 -14.41 -1.59 6.51
C LEU A 141 -14.24 -0.41 5.54
N GLY A 142 -13.69 -0.64 4.34
CA GLY A 142 -13.55 0.39 3.31
C GLY A 142 -14.89 0.97 2.87
N ALA A 143 -15.89 0.11 2.65
CA ALA A 143 -17.24 0.55 2.30
C ALA A 143 -17.87 1.44 3.39
N LYS A 144 -17.64 1.12 4.67
CA LYS A 144 -18.07 1.95 5.81
C LYS A 144 -17.27 3.25 5.93
N ALA A 145 -16.06 3.27 5.38
CA ALA A 145 -15.12 4.38 5.42
C ALA A 145 -15.08 5.22 4.13
N ASP A 146 -16.04 5.05 3.23
CA ASP A 146 -16.21 5.79 1.97
C ASP A 146 -15.07 5.60 0.93
N PHE A 147 -14.53 4.38 0.83
CA PHE A 147 -13.64 3.98 -0.28
C PHE A 147 -13.86 2.55 -0.75
N SER A 148 -13.57 2.28 -2.02
CA SER A 148 -13.67 0.93 -2.60
C SER A 148 -12.34 0.18 -2.54
N VAL A 149 -12.40 -1.14 -2.37
CA VAL A 149 -11.22 -2.02 -2.37
C VAL A 149 -11.33 -3.01 -3.53
N GLU A 150 -10.28 -3.07 -4.35
CA GLU A 150 -10.18 -3.94 -5.53
C GLU A 150 -9.00 -4.90 -5.36
N PRO A 151 -9.26 -6.18 -4.99
CA PRO A 151 -8.20 -7.18 -4.90
C PRO A 151 -7.69 -7.61 -6.28
N ILE A 152 -6.37 -7.79 -6.39
CA ILE A 152 -5.68 -8.23 -7.61
C ILE A 152 -5.11 -9.63 -7.41
N ALA A 153 -5.51 -10.54 -8.31
CA ALA A 153 -5.05 -11.93 -8.35
C ALA A 153 -3.53 -12.06 -8.47
N PRO A 154 -2.94 -13.08 -7.82
CA PRO A 154 -1.54 -13.44 -8.05
C PRO A 154 -1.27 -13.66 -9.54
N VAL A 155 -0.16 -13.11 -10.01
CA VAL A 155 0.29 -13.34 -11.38
C VAL A 155 1.02 -14.68 -11.41
N ILE A 156 0.47 -15.66 -12.12
CA ILE A 156 1.08 -16.98 -12.32
C ILE A 156 1.93 -16.92 -13.60
N VAL A 157 3.22 -17.26 -13.50
CA VAL A 157 4.14 -17.30 -14.64
C VAL A 157 4.79 -18.68 -14.71
N GLY A 158 4.46 -19.43 -15.77
CA GLY A 158 4.78 -20.85 -15.84
C GLY A 158 3.83 -21.68 -14.97
N GLN A 159 3.52 -22.90 -15.39
CA GLN A 159 2.75 -23.83 -14.56
C GLN A 159 3.64 -24.32 -13.41
N GLU A 160 3.81 -23.57 -12.33
CA GLU A 160 4.29 -24.13 -11.06
C GLU A 160 4.03 -23.18 -9.90
N VAL A 161 3.60 -23.78 -8.79
CA VAL A 161 3.26 -23.15 -7.50
C VAL A 161 4.51 -23.03 -6.66
#